data_AF-A0A7X6VQ55-F1
#
_entry.id   AF-A0A7X6VQ55-F1
#
_cell.length_a   1.000
_cell.length_b   1.000
_cell.length_c   1.000
_cell.angle_alpha   90.00
_cell.angle_beta   90.00
_cell.angle_gamma   90.00
#
_symmetry.space_group_name_H-M   'P 1'
#
loop_
_entity.id
_entity.type
_entity.pdbx_description
1 polymer ?
#
loop_
_entity_poly.entity_id
_entity_poly.type
_entity_poly.pdbx_seq_one_letter_code
_entity_poly.pdbx_strand_id
1 'polypeptide(L)'
;MLIDNLSVKLIDEWPIKDVPAVTGLVFHDLVKGGDFEHMEEGYSFVGEPQEDVHFWGSIDLDSPGIISVVDGSKVLEIGFDGTRNFASAFVFLDSLDFDKTSVYELSFRYKPDFETDLGKAFHVSFVGPTGQENFKVYLNYTDSEDTYTNGINPYIYPYTLTEEENGWISFQMQFQLNDTFLSTVDSLRFLINTVGNNGNKVYFDDVKFGYYGEEVEPTEPGDPVEPTEPGDPVDPTEPTDPTEPGDDDKGLSTGAIVGIVVGGVAVVAGAVGAVIIIKKRRG
;
A
#
# COMPACT_ATOMS: atom_id res chain seq x y z
N MET A 1 56.67 25.06 -8.47
CA MET A 1 55.76 25.14 -7.31
C MET A 1 54.51 24.39 -7.71
N LEU A 2 54.43 23.11 -7.35
CA LEU A 2 53.26 22.27 -7.59
C LEU A 2 52.13 22.76 -6.69
N ILE A 3 50.95 22.97 -7.26
CA ILE A 3 49.70 22.91 -6.50
C ILE A 3 49.08 21.57 -6.87
N ASP A 4 49.26 20.63 -5.94
CA ASP A 4 48.65 19.32 -5.92
C ASP A 4 47.14 19.55 -5.69
N ASN A 5 46.38 19.65 -6.79
CA ASN A 5 44.93 19.74 -6.71
C ASN A 5 44.42 18.33 -6.37
N LEU A 6 44.31 18.10 -5.05
CA LEU A 6 43.28 17.29 -4.41
C LEU A 6 42.66 16.26 -5.35
N SER A 7 43.34 15.13 -5.47
CA SER A 7 42.67 13.87 -5.73
C SER A 7 41.59 13.73 -4.67
N VAL A 8 40.36 14.09 -5.05
CA VAL A 8 39.17 13.59 -4.39
C VAL A 8 39.32 12.08 -4.49
N LYS A 9 39.78 11.46 -3.39
CA LYS A 9 39.61 10.04 -3.20
C LYS A 9 38.11 9.81 -3.32
N LEU A 10 37.68 9.33 -4.49
CA LEU A 10 36.47 8.55 -4.61
C LEU A 10 36.55 7.57 -3.46
N ILE A 11 35.62 7.69 -2.52
CA ILE A 11 35.55 6.80 -1.37
C ILE A 11 35.48 5.39 -1.94
N ASP A 12 36.35 4.55 -1.39
CA ASP A 12 36.54 3.16 -1.76
C ASP A 12 35.19 2.47 -2.04
N GLU A 13 35.13 1.71 -3.14
CA GLU A 13 33.99 0.90 -3.58
C GLU A 13 33.19 0.36 -2.39
N TRP A 14 31.91 0.72 -2.29
CA TRP A 14 31.03 0.19 -1.24
C TRP A 14 31.08 -1.35 -1.27
N PRO A 15 31.19 -2.02 -0.11
CA PRO A 15 31.40 -3.46 -0.09
C PRO A 15 30.17 -4.18 -0.64
N ILE A 16 30.33 -4.85 -1.79
CA ILE A 16 29.37 -5.83 -2.29
C ILE A 16 29.22 -6.92 -1.23
N LYS A 17 27.99 -7.17 -0.80
CA LYS A 17 27.67 -8.23 0.16
C LYS A 17 27.39 -9.53 -0.58
N ASP A 18 27.80 -10.64 0.04
CA ASP A 18 27.37 -11.97 -0.41
C ASP A 18 25.85 -12.10 -0.29
N VAL A 19 25.26 -12.87 -1.21
CA VAL A 19 23.84 -13.25 -1.13
C VAL A 19 23.65 -14.12 0.12
N PRO A 20 22.83 -13.72 1.10
CA PRO A 20 22.61 -14.52 2.30
C PRO A 20 21.92 -15.86 1.95
N ALA A 21 22.33 -16.95 2.59
CA ALA A 21 21.74 -18.26 2.34
C ALA A 21 20.39 -18.42 3.04
N VAL A 22 19.42 -19.02 2.34
CA VAL A 22 18.03 -19.23 2.83
C VAL A 22 17.61 -20.70 2.83
N THR A 23 18.55 -21.62 2.59
CA THR A 23 18.27 -23.06 2.48
C THR A 23 17.66 -23.61 3.76
N GLY A 24 16.47 -24.21 3.64
CA GLY A 24 15.75 -24.82 4.76
C GLY A 24 14.87 -23.85 5.56
N LEU A 25 14.75 -22.59 5.12
CA LEU A 25 13.86 -21.59 5.71
C LEU A 25 12.58 -21.44 4.88
N VAL A 26 11.54 -20.91 5.51
CA VAL A 26 10.24 -20.59 4.91
C VAL A 26 10.13 -19.09 4.73
N PHE A 27 9.56 -18.65 3.61
CA PHE A 27 9.31 -17.23 3.33
C PHE A 27 8.02 -16.77 4.02
N HIS A 28 8.11 -15.70 4.79
CA HIS A 28 7.00 -15.03 5.45
C HIS A 28 6.78 -13.67 4.79
N ASP A 29 5.71 -13.56 4.01
CA ASP A 29 5.37 -12.33 3.28
C ASP A 29 4.79 -11.26 4.22
N LEU A 30 5.35 -10.06 4.16
CA LEU A 30 4.89 -8.88 4.90
C LEU A 30 4.06 -7.95 4.01
N VAL A 31 4.05 -8.17 2.68
CA VAL A 31 3.21 -7.40 1.77
C VAL A 31 1.80 -7.94 1.78
N LYS A 32 0.83 -7.08 2.09
CA LYS A 32 -0.59 -7.43 2.03
C LYS A 32 -1.16 -7.05 0.67
N GLY A 33 -1.62 -8.06 -0.06
CA GLY A 33 -2.34 -7.86 -1.31
C GLY A 33 -1.47 -7.45 -2.51
N GLY A 34 -0.22 -7.89 -2.56
CA GLY A 34 0.68 -7.61 -3.67
C GLY A 34 0.42 -8.42 -4.95
N ASP A 35 -0.52 -9.38 -4.91
CA ASP A 35 -1.05 -10.09 -6.09
C ASP A 35 -2.21 -9.34 -6.77
N PHE A 36 -2.77 -8.31 -6.11
CA PHE A 36 -3.87 -7.46 -6.58
C PHE A 36 -5.18 -8.17 -7.01
N GLU A 37 -5.25 -9.50 -7.00
CA GLU A 37 -6.38 -10.28 -7.51
C GLU A 37 -7.69 -10.04 -6.75
N HIS A 38 -7.59 -9.67 -5.48
CA HIS A 38 -8.72 -9.33 -4.63
C HIS A 38 -9.28 -7.91 -4.88
N MET A 39 -8.60 -7.09 -5.68
CA MET A 39 -9.01 -5.70 -5.96
C MET A 39 -9.92 -5.60 -7.19
N GLU A 40 -10.62 -4.48 -7.33
CA GLU A 40 -11.48 -4.20 -8.50
C GLU A 40 -10.66 -3.52 -9.61
N GLU A 41 -10.90 -3.89 -10.87
CA GLU A 41 -10.34 -3.17 -12.03
C GLU A 41 -10.79 -1.70 -12.00
N GLY A 42 -9.86 -0.79 -12.23
CA GLY A 42 -10.06 0.65 -12.14
C GLY A 42 -9.98 1.23 -10.72
N TYR A 43 -9.75 0.40 -9.69
CA TYR A 43 -9.49 0.90 -8.35
C TYR A 43 -8.24 1.78 -8.35
N SER A 44 -8.33 2.97 -7.74
CA SER A 44 -7.23 3.94 -7.71
C SER A 44 -6.73 4.13 -6.28
N PHE A 45 -5.41 4.01 -6.10
CA PHE A 45 -4.72 4.23 -4.84
C PHE A 45 -4.54 5.73 -4.61
N VAL A 46 -5.61 6.40 -4.18
CA VAL A 46 -5.57 7.84 -3.87
C VAL A 46 -5.22 8.04 -2.40
N GLY A 47 -4.27 8.93 -2.13
CA GLY A 47 -3.79 9.24 -0.79
C GLY A 47 -2.72 8.26 -0.30
N GLU A 48 -1.97 8.69 0.71
CA GLU A 48 -0.92 7.87 1.32
C GLU A 48 -1.50 6.60 1.95
N PRO A 49 -0.75 5.48 1.94
CA PRO A 49 -1.22 4.22 2.53
C PRO A 49 -1.51 4.40 4.01
N GLN A 50 -2.54 3.71 4.50
CA GLN A 50 -2.95 3.72 5.91
C GLN A 50 -3.10 2.28 6.41
N GLU A 51 -2.45 1.97 7.53
CA GLU A 51 -2.38 0.64 8.12
C GLU A 51 -3.76 0.02 8.43
N ASP A 52 -4.75 0.86 8.73
CA ASP A 52 -6.10 0.47 9.13
C ASP A 52 -7.14 0.48 8.00
N VAL A 53 -6.80 1.04 6.83
CA VAL A 53 -7.76 1.22 5.72
C VAL A 53 -7.28 0.52 4.45
N HIS A 54 -6.11 0.91 3.94
CA HIS A 54 -5.53 0.42 2.70
C HIS A 54 -4.01 0.41 2.81
N PHE A 55 -3.41 -0.79 2.79
CA PHE A 55 -1.94 -0.95 2.82
C PHE A 55 -1.25 -0.32 1.61
N TRP A 56 -1.98 -0.09 0.53
CA TRP A 56 -1.49 0.52 -0.70
C TRP A 56 -2.02 1.95 -0.85
N GLY A 57 -1.19 2.84 -1.39
CA GLY A 57 -1.51 4.25 -1.59
C GLY A 57 -0.60 4.93 -2.60
N SER A 58 -0.85 6.20 -2.89
CA SER A 58 0.00 7.08 -3.70
C SER A 58 0.03 8.47 -3.08
N ILE A 59 1.16 9.16 -3.17
CA ILE A 59 1.21 10.54 -2.68
C ILE A 59 0.35 11.45 -3.57
N ASP A 60 -0.33 12.42 -2.97
CA ASP A 60 -1.26 13.32 -3.70
C ASP A 60 -0.58 14.14 -4.80
N LEU A 61 0.75 14.29 -4.74
CA LEU A 61 1.55 15.01 -5.74
C LEU A 61 1.84 14.18 -7.00
N ASP A 62 1.60 12.87 -6.98
CA ASP A 62 1.90 11.94 -8.07
C ASP A 62 0.61 11.36 -8.67
N SER A 63 0.66 11.01 -9.96
CA SER A 63 -0.40 10.21 -10.59
C SER A 63 -0.56 8.91 -9.77
N PRO A 64 -1.79 8.56 -9.34
CA PRO A 64 -2.01 7.42 -8.47
C PRO A 64 -1.79 6.12 -9.23
N GLY A 65 -1.44 5.08 -8.48
CA GLY A 65 -1.53 3.72 -8.99
C GLY A 65 -2.99 3.35 -9.25
N ILE A 66 -3.21 2.54 -10.30
CA ILE A 66 -4.53 2.05 -10.70
C ILE A 66 -4.43 0.55 -10.89
N ILE A 67 -5.47 -0.18 -10.49
CA ILE A 67 -5.58 -1.60 -10.82
C ILE A 67 -6.07 -1.74 -12.26
N SER A 68 -5.28 -2.40 -13.09
CA SER A 68 -5.58 -2.69 -14.50
C SER A 68 -5.57 -4.20 -14.74
N VAL A 69 -6.14 -4.65 -15.86
CA VAL A 69 -6.05 -6.05 -16.28
C VAL A 69 -5.07 -6.16 -17.46
N VAL A 70 -3.98 -6.88 -17.25
CA VAL A 70 -2.93 -7.12 -18.26
C VAL A 70 -2.65 -8.61 -18.34
N ASP A 71 -2.66 -9.15 -19.56
CA ASP A 71 -2.44 -10.58 -19.82
C ASP A 71 -3.32 -11.55 -18.99
N GLY A 72 -4.48 -11.06 -18.54
CA GLY A 72 -5.46 -11.82 -17.74
C GLY A 72 -5.25 -11.78 -16.22
N SER A 73 -4.23 -11.05 -15.74
CA SER A 73 -3.96 -10.79 -14.31
C SER A 73 -4.39 -9.37 -13.94
N LYS A 74 -4.82 -9.15 -12.69
CA LYS A 74 -4.96 -7.80 -12.13
C LYS A 74 -3.60 -7.33 -11.68
N VAL A 75 -3.22 -6.14 -12.11
CA VAL A 75 -1.88 -5.60 -11.91
C VAL A 75 -1.96 -4.16 -11.43
N LEU A 76 -0.94 -3.73 -10.69
CA LEU A 76 -0.73 -2.33 -10.38
C LEU A 76 -0.15 -1.62 -11.61
N GLU A 77 -0.92 -0.73 -12.22
CA GLU A 77 -0.46 0.22 -13.23
C GLU A 77 -0.03 1.53 -12.56
N ILE A 78 1.19 2.01 -12.84
CA ILE A 78 1.58 3.40 -12.58
C ILE A 78 2.00 4.06 -13.89
N GLY A 79 1.51 5.27 -14.14
CA GLY A 79 1.75 5.98 -15.39
C GLY A 79 1.14 7.38 -15.38
N PHE A 80 1.30 8.11 -16.49
CA PHE A 80 0.83 9.49 -16.57
C PHE A 80 -0.70 9.55 -16.58
N ASP A 81 -1.28 10.33 -15.67
CA ASP A 81 -2.73 10.53 -15.59
C ASP A 81 -3.23 11.75 -16.40
N GLY A 82 -2.33 12.40 -17.16
CA GLY A 82 -2.62 13.64 -17.87
C GLY A 82 -2.30 14.92 -17.08
N THR A 83 -1.91 14.82 -15.81
CA THR A 83 -1.73 15.97 -14.91
C THR A 83 -0.36 16.04 -14.24
N ARG A 84 0.23 14.90 -13.85
CA ARG A 84 1.44 14.87 -13.00
C ARG A 84 2.56 14.06 -13.64
N ASN A 85 3.73 14.66 -13.80
CA ASN A 85 4.89 13.99 -14.42
C ASN A 85 5.38 12.77 -13.64
N PHE A 86 5.14 12.72 -12.33
CA PHE A 86 5.45 11.55 -11.52
C PHE A 86 4.21 10.68 -11.36
N ALA A 87 4.41 9.37 -11.31
CA ALA A 87 3.42 8.39 -10.89
C ALA A 87 4.05 7.47 -9.87
N SER A 88 3.31 7.14 -8.80
CA SER A 88 3.85 6.31 -7.74
C SER A 88 2.80 5.42 -7.11
N ALA A 89 3.29 4.39 -6.45
CA ALA A 89 2.53 3.57 -5.53
C ALA A 89 3.42 3.21 -4.35
N PHE A 90 2.81 3.11 -3.18
CA PHE A 90 3.43 2.77 -1.93
C PHE A 90 2.69 1.59 -1.35
N VAL A 91 3.43 0.69 -0.70
CA VAL A 91 2.84 -0.28 0.24
C VAL A 91 3.47 -0.06 1.61
N PHE A 92 2.62 0.10 2.61
CA PHE A 92 3.02 0.20 4.01
C PHE A 92 3.53 -1.16 4.50
N LEU A 93 4.64 -1.13 5.22
CA LEU A 93 5.31 -2.29 5.80
C LEU A 93 5.31 -2.11 7.33
N ASP A 94 4.86 -3.14 8.04
CA ASP A 94 4.92 -3.10 9.51
C ASP A 94 6.37 -3.25 9.98
N SER A 95 6.97 -2.13 10.38
CA SER A 95 8.36 -2.10 10.86
C SER A 95 8.59 -2.91 12.14
N LEU A 96 7.54 -3.28 12.88
CA LEU A 96 7.66 -4.12 14.07
C LEU A 96 8.07 -5.56 13.74
N ASP A 97 7.81 -6.01 12.52
CA ASP A 97 8.22 -7.32 12.03
C ASP A 97 9.67 -7.35 11.56
N PHE A 98 10.37 -6.20 11.57
CA PHE A 98 11.74 -6.12 11.08
C PHE A 98 12.78 -6.49 12.15
N ASP A 99 13.78 -7.26 11.72
CA ASP A 99 14.92 -7.63 12.53
C ASP A 99 16.21 -7.70 11.68
N LYS A 100 17.38 -7.63 12.32
CA LYS A 100 18.68 -7.64 11.61
C LYS A 100 19.23 -9.05 11.37
N THR A 101 18.66 -10.05 12.02
CA THR A 101 19.19 -11.42 12.02
C THR A 101 18.64 -12.23 10.84
N SER A 102 17.43 -11.93 10.40
CA SER A 102 16.79 -12.58 9.27
C SER A 102 17.36 -12.13 7.93
N VAL A 103 17.17 -12.99 6.95
CA VAL A 103 17.38 -12.68 5.53
C VAL A 103 16.04 -12.21 4.97
N TYR A 104 16.05 -11.08 4.30
CA TYR A 104 14.88 -10.51 3.64
C TYR A 104 14.97 -10.71 2.15
N GLU A 105 13.81 -10.85 1.52
CA GLU A 105 13.68 -10.85 0.06
C GLU A 105 12.64 -9.83 -0.37
N LEU A 106 13.01 -9.05 -1.40
CA LEU A 106 12.09 -8.29 -2.23
C LEU A 106 11.99 -9.00 -3.58
N SER A 107 10.78 -9.38 -3.98
CA SER A 107 10.50 -9.92 -5.31
C SER A 107 9.21 -9.36 -5.88
N PHE A 108 9.17 -9.21 -7.20
CA PHE A 108 7.97 -8.77 -7.94
C PHE A 108 8.19 -9.02 -9.42
N ARG A 109 7.10 -8.99 -10.19
CA ARG A 109 7.12 -8.97 -11.65
C ARG A 109 6.76 -7.58 -12.12
N TYR A 110 7.41 -7.12 -13.18
CA TYR A 110 7.07 -5.84 -13.80
C TYR A 110 7.12 -5.92 -15.32
N LYS A 111 6.31 -5.09 -15.97
CA LYS A 111 6.23 -4.99 -17.43
C LYS A 111 6.29 -3.51 -17.82
N PRO A 112 7.45 -3.03 -18.31
CA PRO A 112 7.56 -1.65 -18.77
C PRO A 112 6.84 -1.49 -20.12
N ASP A 113 6.10 -0.39 -20.25
CA ASP A 113 5.45 0.03 -21.49
C ASP A 113 5.77 1.50 -21.69
N PHE A 114 6.97 1.75 -22.21
CA PHE A 114 7.51 3.10 -22.40
C PHE A 114 7.62 3.43 -23.89
N GLU A 115 7.04 4.55 -24.30
CA GLU A 115 7.21 5.10 -25.64
C GLU A 115 8.55 5.83 -25.82
N THR A 116 9.19 6.24 -24.72
CA THR A 116 10.44 6.98 -24.71
C THR A 116 11.42 6.40 -23.71
N ASP A 117 12.73 6.51 -24.00
CA ASP A 117 13.75 6.22 -22.99
C ASP A 117 13.66 7.23 -21.84
N LEU A 118 13.54 6.71 -20.63
CA LEU A 118 13.36 7.48 -19.41
C LEU A 118 14.69 7.69 -18.65
N GLY A 119 15.76 6.99 -18.99
CA GLY A 119 16.99 6.98 -18.20
C GLY A 119 16.73 6.58 -16.74
N LYS A 120 17.38 7.22 -15.75
CA LYS A 120 17.20 6.94 -14.31
C LYS A 120 15.92 7.54 -13.70
N ALA A 121 14.78 7.23 -14.30
CA ALA A 121 13.48 7.79 -13.93
C ALA A 121 12.48 6.74 -13.46
N PHE A 122 12.81 5.44 -13.54
CA PHE A 122 11.97 4.35 -13.05
C PHE A 122 12.76 3.54 -12.02
N HIS A 123 12.28 3.52 -10.78
CA HIS A 123 12.92 2.80 -9.68
C HIS A 123 11.95 2.31 -8.63
N VAL A 124 12.47 1.37 -7.83
CA VAL A 124 11.87 0.92 -6.58
C VAL A 124 12.81 1.27 -5.42
N SER A 125 12.25 1.67 -4.29
CA SER A 125 13.03 2.04 -3.10
C SER A 125 12.24 1.79 -1.84
N PHE A 126 12.94 1.43 -0.76
CA PHE A 126 12.38 1.50 0.57
C PHE A 126 12.46 2.93 1.08
N VAL A 127 11.40 3.40 1.71
CA VAL A 127 11.29 4.77 2.21
C VAL A 127 10.64 4.78 3.59
N GLY A 128 10.86 5.86 4.33
CA GLY A 128 10.12 6.18 5.54
C GLY A 128 9.38 7.51 5.42
N PRO A 129 8.95 8.09 6.56
CA PRO A 129 8.12 9.31 6.58
C PRO A 129 8.80 10.54 5.98
N THR A 130 10.13 10.56 5.90
CA THR A 130 10.90 11.67 5.32
C THR A 130 11.07 11.55 3.81
N GLY A 131 10.63 10.44 3.20
CA GLY A 131 10.81 10.14 1.77
C GLY A 131 12.25 9.80 1.37
N GLN A 132 13.14 9.64 2.35
CA GLN A 132 14.53 9.25 2.11
C GLN A 132 14.61 7.81 1.59
N GLU A 133 15.37 7.62 0.50
CA GLU A 133 15.47 6.36 -0.20
C GLU A 133 16.56 5.45 0.39
N ASN A 134 16.15 4.24 0.74
CA ASN A 134 17.00 3.11 1.13
C ASN A 134 16.87 2.01 0.06
N PHE A 135 18.00 1.35 -0.25
CA PHE A 135 18.09 0.30 -1.27
C PHE A 135 17.35 0.66 -2.58
N LYS A 136 17.62 1.84 -3.11
CA LYS A 136 17.03 2.30 -4.38
C LYS A 136 17.59 1.50 -5.54
N VAL A 137 16.73 0.92 -6.36
CA VAL A 137 17.11 0.17 -7.56
C VAL A 137 16.44 0.77 -8.80
N TYR A 138 17.24 1.20 -9.77
CA TYR A 138 16.74 1.61 -11.08
C TYR A 138 16.48 0.38 -11.95
N LEU A 139 15.25 0.25 -12.46
CA LEU A 139 14.80 -0.98 -13.15
C LEU A 139 14.92 -0.91 -14.68
N ASN A 140 15.18 0.28 -15.23
CA ASN A 140 15.35 0.53 -16.65
C ASN A 140 16.75 1.04 -17.00
N TYR A 141 17.73 0.86 -16.11
CA TYR A 141 19.08 1.35 -16.29
C TYR A 141 20.09 0.29 -15.82
N THR A 142 20.90 -0.25 -16.74
CA THR A 142 21.76 -1.42 -16.48
C THR A 142 23.24 -1.19 -16.84
N ASP A 143 23.70 0.06 -16.85
CA ASP A 143 25.15 0.31 -16.99
C ASP A 143 25.90 -0.32 -15.80
N SER A 144 27.10 -0.84 -16.04
CA SER A 144 27.91 -1.60 -15.06
C SER A 144 28.27 -0.83 -13.79
N GLU A 145 28.13 0.50 -13.79
CA GLU A 145 28.37 1.36 -12.63
C GLU A 145 27.11 1.54 -11.74
N ASP A 146 25.94 1.08 -12.20
CA ASP A 146 24.62 1.35 -11.60
C ASP A 146 23.77 0.10 -11.34
N THR A 147 24.34 -1.10 -11.44
CA THR A 147 23.69 -2.37 -11.07
C THR A 147 23.64 -2.58 -9.54
N TYR A 148 23.61 -1.50 -8.78
CA TYR A 148 23.76 -1.50 -7.33
C TYR A 148 22.66 -0.70 -6.65
N THR A 149 22.28 -1.14 -5.46
CA THR A 149 21.39 -0.38 -4.59
C THR A 149 22.01 0.98 -4.25
N ASN A 150 21.25 2.04 -4.48
CA ASN A 150 21.59 3.41 -4.13
C ASN A 150 20.83 3.85 -2.86
N GLY A 151 21.06 5.09 -2.43
CA GLY A 151 20.35 5.71 -1.30
C GLY A 151 21.25 5.99 -0.11
N ILE A 152 20.65 6.19 1.06
CA ILE A 152 21.38 6.47 2.31
C ILE A 152 22.07 5.20 2.82
N ASN A 153 21.53 4.04 2.47
CA ASN A 153 22.10 2.76 2.84
C ASN A 153 23.39 2.48 2.03
N PRO A 154 24.53 2.29 2.71
CA PRO A 154 25.81 2.03 2.06
C PRO A 154 25.99 0.60 1.51
N TYR A 155 25.11 -0.33 1.86
CA TYR A 155 25.28 -1.74 1.50
C TYR A 155 24.74 -2.02 0.11
N ILE A 156 25.54 -2.75 -0.65
CA ILE A 156 25.22 -3.20 -1.99
C ILE A 156 24.90 -4.69 -1.93
N TYR A 157 23.67 -5.03 -2.31
CA TYR A 157 23.24 -6.41 -2.52
C TYR A 157 22.98 -6.64 -4.00
N PRO A 158 23.40 -7.79 -4.56
CA PRO A 158 23.06 -8.13 -5.92
C PRO A 158 21.57 -8.46 -6.03
N TYR A 159 21.01 -8.17 -7.20
CA TYR A 159 19.65 -8.56 -7.57
C TYR A 159 19.66 -9.26 -8.92
N THR A 160 18.60 -10.00 -9.21
CA THR A 160 18.41 -10.71 -10.47
C THR A 160 17.23 -10.10 -11.23
N LEU A 161 17.42 -9.95 -12.54
CA LEU A 161 16.36 -9.63 -13.49
C LEU A 161 16.22 -10.81 -14.46
N THR A 162 15.03 -11.37 -14.58
CA THR A 162 14.74 -12.49 -15.47
C THR A 162 13.62 -12.13 -16.44
N GLU A 163 13.91 -12.12 -17.74
CA GLU A 163 12.88 -11.94 -18.77
C GLU A 163 11.92 -13.14 -18.77
N GLU A 164 10.63 -12.85 -18.91
CA GLU A 164 9.54 -13.81 -18.97
C GLU A 164 8.75 -13.68 -20.27
N GLU A 165 7.70 -14.49 -20.41
CA GLU A 165 6.77 -14.40 -21.52
C GLU A 165 6.02 -13.06 -21.53
N ASN A 166 5.58 -12.63 -22.72
CA ASN A 166 4.78 -11.42 -22.93
C ASN A 166 5.41 -10.10 -22.44
N GLY A 167 6.74 -10.05 -22.26
CA GLY A 167 7.46 -8.84 -21.88
C GLY A 167 7.48 -8.54 -20.38
N TRP A 168 7.07 -9.50 -19.56
CA TRP A 168 7.27 -9.43 -18.11
C TRP A 168 8.74 -9.66 -17.74
N ILE A 169 9.14 -9.07 -16.61
CA ILE A 169 10.47 -9.21 -16.03
C ILE A 169 10.30 -9.50 -14.54
N SER A 170 10.87 -10.59 -14.06
CA SER A 170 10.97 -10.91 -12.63
C SER A 170 12.16 -10.19 -12.01
N PHE A 171 11.92 -9.46 -10.92
CA PHE A 171 12.94 -8.91 -10.02
C PHE A 171 13.03 -9.75 -8.75
N GLN A 172 14.25 -10.02 -8.27
CA GLN A 172 14.48 -10.64 -6.97
C GLN A 172 15.77 -10.10 -6.34
N MET A 173 15.70 -9.73 -5.06
CA MET A 173 16.84 -9.27 -4.27
C MET A 173 16.78 -9.80 -2.86
N GLN A 174 17.87 -10.42 -2.40
CA GLN A 174 18.01 -10.93 -1.03
C GLN A 174 19.04 -10.12 -0.26
N PHE A 175 18.71 -9.71 0.96
CA PHE A 175 19.53 -8.81 1.76
C PHE A 175 19.29 -8.95 3.26
N GLN A 176 20.15 -8.32 4.07
CA GLN A 176 19.95 -8.20 5.51
C GLN A 176 19.70 -6.74 5.88
N LEU A 177 18.82 -6.51 6.84
CA LEU A 177 18.52 -5.17 7.33
C LEU A 177 19.66 -4.65 8.21
N ASN A 178 19.87 -3.34 8.19
CA ASN A 178 20.84 -2.66 9.06
C ASN A 178 20.15 -1.62 9.93
N ASP A 179 20.91 -1.01 10.85
CA ASP A 179 20.42 0.04 11.75
C ASP A 179 19.70 1.19 11.03
N THR A 180 20.25 1.62 9.89
CA THR A 180 19.67 2.69 9.09
C THR A 180 18.30 2.28 8.56
N PHE A 181 18.18 1.09 7.97
CA PHE A 181 16.91 0.61 7.44
C PHE A 181 15.84 0.53 8.53
N LEU A 182 16.15 -0.13 9.66
CA LEU A 182 15.20 -0.32 10.76
C LEU A 182 14.71 0.98 11.40
N SER A 183 15.49 2.05 11.30
CA SER A 183 15.14 3.36 11.88
C SER A 183 14.51 4.33 10.89
N THR A 184 14.49 4.00 9.60
CA THR A 184 14.10 4.95 8.55
C THR A 184 13.15 4.41 7.49
N VAL A 185 12.73 3.14 7.57
CA VAL A 185 11.83 2.53 6.58
C VAL A 185 10.53 2.08 7.22
N ASP A 186 9.43 2.44 6.58
CA ASP A 186 8.08 1.95 6.87
C ASP A 186 7.30 1.59 5.60
N SER A 187 7.87 1.82 4.41
CA SER A 187 7.15 1.66 3.15
C SER A 187 8.07 1.18 2.04
N LEU A 188 7.51 0.43 1.09
CA LEU A 188 8.11 0.18 -0.22
C LEU A 188 7.45 1.11 -1.25
N ARG A 189 8.26 1.80 -2.05
CA ARG A 189 7.80 2.74 -3.09
C ARG A 189 8.20 2.28 -4.48
N PHE A 190 7.23 2.37 -5.38
CA PHE A 190 7.38 2.30 -6.83
C PHE A 190 7.23 3.72 -7.38
N LEU A 191 8.20 4.19 -8.17
CA LEU A 191 8.19 5.57 -8.68
C LEU A 191 8.68 5.62 -10.13
N ILE A 192 7.90 6.31 -10.96
CA ILE A 192 8.26 6.65 -12.34
C ILE A 192 8.11 8.15 -12.59
N ASN A 193 9.09 8.76 -13.26
CA ASN A 193 8.90 10.04 -13.95
C ASN A 193 8.52 9.75 -15.41
N THR A 194 7.25 9.98 -15.72
CA THR A 194 6.61 9.72 -17.01
C THR A 194 6.97 10.74 -18.09
N VAL A 195 7.70 11.79 -17.72
CA VAL A 195 8.05 12.96 -18.56
C VAL A 195 6.84 13.62 -19.23
N GLY A 196 5.65 13.46 -18.65
CA GLY A 196 4.39 14.01 -19.16
C GLY A 196 3.88 13.29 -20.42
N ASN A 197 4.26 12.03 -20.64
CA ASN A 197 3.79 11.23 -21.76
C ASN A 197 2.78 10.15 -21.29
N ASN A 198 1.59 10.15 -21.90
CA ASN A 198 0.52 9.17 -21.64
C ASN A 198 0.91 7.73 -21.98
N GLY A 199 1.87 7.53 -22.88
CA GLY A 199 2.38 6.22 -23.26
C GLY A 199 3.51 5.70 -22.38
N ASN A 200 3.89 6.41 -21.31
CA ASN A 200 4.89 5.92 -20.37
C ASN A 200 4.21 5.36 -19.12
N LYS A 201 4.14 4.03 -19.06
CA LYS A 201 3.49 3.27 -18.00
C LYS A 201 4.33 2.06 -17.62
N VAL A 202 4.13 1.55 -16.42
CA VAL A 202 4.68 0.27 -16.00
C VAL A 202 3.66 -0.45 -15.14
N TYR A 203 3.60 -1.76 -15.34
CA TYR A 203 2.72 -2.65 -14.61
C TYR A 203 3.55 -3.47 -13.61
N PHE A 204 3.01 -3.72 -12.43
CA PHE A 204 3.59 -4.60 -11.40
C PHE A 204 2.59 -5.66 -10.98
N ASP A 205 3.12 -6.84 -10.68
CA ASP A 205 2.37 -7.97 -10.19
C ASP A 205 3.23 -8.78 -9.21
N ASP A 206 2.59 -9.65 -8.41
CA ASP A 206 3.22 -10.56 -7.47
C ASP A 206 4.24 -9.88 -6.53
N VAL A 207 3.90 -8.69 -6.01
CA VAL A 207 4.79 -7.93 -5.13
C VAL A 207 4.88 -8.61 -3.76
N LYS A 208 6.10 -8.99 -3.38
CA LYS A 208 6.42 -9.64 -2.12
C LYS A 208 7.60 -8.97 -1.47
N PHE A 209 7.47 -8.74 -0.17
CA PHE A 209 8.59 -8.35 0.66
C PHE A 209 8.42 -9.04 2.01
N GLY A 210 9.45 -9.75 2.44
CA GLY A 210 9.33 -10.58 3.61
C GLY A 210 10.66 -11.15 4.07
N TYR A 211 10.60 -11.98 5.10
CA TYR A 211 11.79 -12.59 5.69
C TYR A 211 11.74 -14.11 5.58
N TYR A 212 12.92 -14.72 5.61
CA TYR A 212 13.08 -16.15 5.75
C TYR A 212 13.24 -16.53 7.22
N GLY A 213 12.32 -17.35 7.71
CA GLY A 213 12.26 -17.83 9.09
C GLY A 213 12.10 -19.35 9.20
N GLU A 214 12.18 -19.86 10.42
CA GLU A 214 11.80 -21.25 10.69
C GLU A 214 10.28 -21.41 10.58
N GLU A 215 9.83 -22.59 10.16
CA GLU A 215 8.41 -22.92 10.14
C GLU A 215 7.86 -22.86 11.57
N VAL A 216 6.96 -21.91 11.84
CA VAL A 216 6.29 -21.82 13.13
C VAL A 216 5.15 -22.84 13.13
N GLU A 217 5.34 -23.96 13.81
CA GLU A 217 4.26 -24.92 14.07
C GLU A 217 3.07 -24.17 14.69
N PRO A 218 1.86 -24.28 14.12
CA PRO A 218 0.69 -23.62 14.69
C PRO A 218 0.50 -24.13 16.12
N THR A 219 0.36 -23.21 17.08
CA THR A 219 -0.05 -23.58 18.42
C THR A 219 -1.45 -24.18 18.34
N GLU A 220 -1.66 -25.39 18.86
CA GLU A 220 -3.00 -25.97 18.92
C GLU A 220 -3.94 -24.96 19.60
N PRO A 221 -5.12 -24.68 19.02
CA PRO A 221 -6.08 -23.79 19.67
C PRO A 221 -6.44 -24.36 21.03
N GLY A 222 -6.35 -23.53 22.07
CA GLY A 222 -6.80 -23.93 23.40
C GLY A 222 -8.28 -24.32 23.36
N ASP A 223 -8.67 -25.29 24.19
CA ASP A 223 -10.06 -25.71 24.30
C ASP A 223 -10.97 -24.48 24.52
N PRO A 224 -12.11 -24.37 23.80
CA PRO A 224 -13.03 -23.27 24.00
C PRO A 224 -13.53 -23.27 25.44
N VAL A 225 -13.48 -22.09 26.08
CA VAL A 225 -14.10 -21.90 27.39
C VAL A 225 -15.62 -21.99 27.21
N GLU A 226 -16.28 -22.87 27.98
CA GLU A 226 -17.74 -22.97 27.94
C GLU A 226 -18.37 -21.61 28.26
N PRO A 227 -19.38 -21.17 27.49
CA PRO A 227 -20.08 -19.92 27.76
C PRO A 227 -20.74 -20.00 29.15
N THR A 228 -20.63 -18.93 29.91
CA THR A 228 -21.40 -18.77 31.14
C THR A 228 -22.87 -18.55 30.77
N GLU A 229 -23.78 -19.26 31.46
CA GLU A 229 -25.22 -19.08 31.31
C GLU A 229 -25.58 -17.59 31.49
N PRO A 230 -26.34 -16.98 30.57
CA PRO A 230 -26.79 -15.60 30.74
C PRO A 230 -27.69 -15.48 31.97
N GLY A 231 -27.54 -14.39 32.73
CA GLY A 231 -28.43 -14.08 33.84
C GLY A 231 -29.86 -13.82 33.36
N ASP A 232 -30.85 -14.11 34.22
CA ASP A 232 -32.25 -13.84 33.92
C ASP A 232 -32.49 -12.35 33.59
N PRO A 233 -33.30 -12.04 32.56
CA PRO A 233 -33.63 -10.66 32.24
C PRO A 233 -34.40 -10.01 33.39
N VAL A 234 -34.06 -8.76 33.71
CA VAL A 234 -34.82 -7.95 34.66
C VAL A 234 -36.05 -7.39 33.95
N ASP A 235 -37.22 -7.50 34.58
CA ASP A 235 -38.48 -6.99 34.05
C ASP A 235 -38.40 -5.47 33.82
N PRO A 236 -38.87 -4.95 32.68
CA PRO A 236 -38.88 -3.52 32.41
C PRO A 236 -39.82 -2.79 33.36
N THR A 237 -39.38 -1.65 33.87
CA THR A 237 -40.25 -0.72 34.62
C THR A 237 -41.26 -0.07 33.69
N GLU A 238 -42.53 0.05 34.13
CA GLU A 238 -43.58 0.68 33.35
C GLU A 238 -43.25 2.16 33.03
N PRO A 239 -43.58 2.63 31.81
CA PRO A 239 -43.39 4.02 31.44
C PRO A 239 -44.32 4.94 32.24
N THR A 240 -43.82 6.13 32.56
CA THR A 240 -44.62 7.20 33.17
C THR A 240 -45.45 7.91 32.11
N ASP A 241 -46.68 8.29 32.47
CA ASP A 241 -47.63 8.94 31.54
C ASP A 241 -47.11 10.32 31.08
N PRO A 242 -47.27 10.66 29.80
CA PRO A 242 -46.82 11.95 29.28
C PRO A 242 -47.68 13.10 29.84
N THR A 243 -47.05 14.24 30.10
CA THR A 243 -47.72 15.46 30.54
C THR A 243 -48.30 16.21 29.32
N GLU A 244 -49.57 16.63 29.38
CA GLU A 244 -50.22 17.35 28.29
C GLU A 244 -49.56 18.73 28.03
N PRO A 245 -49.35 19.12 26.75
CA PRO A 245 -48.85 20.45 26.42
C PRO A 245 -49.98 21.50 26.50
N GLY A 246 -49.72 22.60 27.20
CA GLY A 246 -50.66 23.71 27.34
C GLY A 246 -50.84 24.51 26.04
N ASP A 247 -52.09 24.84 25.75
CA ASP A 247 -52.50 25.75 24.67
C ASP A 247 -52.01 27.17 24.94
N ASP A 248 -51.12 27.68 24.10
CA ASP A 248 -50.93 29.12 23.91
C ASP A 248 -50.89 29.44 22.41
N ASP A 249 -52.06 29.87 21.92
CA ASP A 249 -52.22 30.67 20.71
C ASP A 249 -51.25 31.86 20.76
N LYS A 250 -50.31 31.97 19.79
CA LYS A 250 -50.06 33.15 18.92
C LYS A 250 -48.95 32.84 17.90
N GLY A 251 -49.38 32.61 16.65
CA GLY A 251 -48.71 33.01 15.41
C GLY A 251 -47.24 32.66 15.23
N LEU A 252 -46.95 31.54 14.55
CA LEU A 252 -45.65 31.26 13.98
C LEU A 252 -45.73 31.08 12.45
N SER A 253 -44.95 31.91 11.76
CA SER A 253 -44.69 31.91 10.32
C SER A 253 -44.19 30.54 9.82
N THR A 254 -44.68 30.14 8.63
CA THR A 254 -44.49 28.85 7.93
C THR A 254 -43.04 28.50 7.54
N GLY A 255 -42.09 28.47 8.48
CA GLY A 255 -40.75 28.00 8.16
C GLY A 255 -39.70 28.27 9.22
N ALA A 256 -39.82 27.64 10.39
CA ALA A 256 -38.69 27.45 11.30
C ALA A 256 -38.98 26.34 12.32
N ILE A 257 -38.31 25.20 12.13
CA ILE A 257 -37.44 24.48 13.08
C ILE A 257 -37.94 24.21 14.52
N VAL A 258 -37.56 23.02 15.01
CA VAL A 258 -37.66 22.43 16.37
C VAL A 258 -38.94 21.62 16.55
N GLY A 259 -38.96 20.35 16.94
CA GLY A 259 -37.94 19.41 17.41
C GLY A 259 -38.71 18.43 18.32
N ILE A 260 -38.62 17.12 18.10
CA ILE A 260 -39.07 16.15 19.11
C ILE A 260 -37.95 15.14 19.36
N VAL A 261 -37.62 15.11 20.65
CA VAL A 261 -36.56 14.37 21.32
C VAL A 261 -36.87 12.88 21.35
N VAL A 262 -35.85 12.11 20.97
CA VAL A 262 -35.37 10.84 21.52
C VAL A 262 -36.29 10.14 22.52
N GLY A 263 -36.72 8.93 22.14
CA GLY A 263 -37.30 7.94 23.04
C GLY A 263 -37.08 6.53 22.51
N GLY A 264 -35.93 5.95 22.84
CA GLY A 264 -35.76 4.52 23.14
C GLY A 264 -35.99 3.46 22.04
N VAL A 265 -34.86 2.90 21.59
CA VAL A 265 -34.59 1.45 21.46
C VAL A 265 -34.73 0.76 20.08
N ALA A 266 -33.61 0.09 19.76
CA ALA A 266 -33.38 -1.07 18.90
C ALA A 266 -33.28 -0.91 17.38
N VAL A 267 -32.01 -0.84 16.95
CA VAL A 267 -31.50 -1.32 15.66
C VAL A 267 -32.05 -2.73 15.36
N VAL A 268 -32.74 -2.88 14.23
CA VAL A 268 -32.82 -4.15 13.50
C VAL A 268 -32.64 -3.86 12.01
N ALA A 269 -31.62 -4.51 11.44
CA ALA A 269 -31.28 -4.50 10.03
C ALA A 269 -32.41 -5.07 9.15
N GLY A 270 -32.56 -4.54 7.94
CA GLY A 270 -33.44 -5.12 6.93
C GLY A 270 -33.53 -4.25 5.67
N ALA A 271 -32.77 -4.64 4.64
CA ALA A 271 -32.84 -4.08 3.30
C ALA A 271 -34.21 -4.26 2.63
N VAL A 272 -34.45 -3.43 1.60
CA VAL A 272 -35.19 -3.69 0.33
C VAL A 272 -36.21 -2.59 -0.02
N GLY A 273 -35.79 -1.74 -0.97
CA GLY A 273 -36.49 -1.38 -2.21
C GLY A 273 -37.92 -0.83 -2.19
N ALA A 274 -38.06 0.44 -2.59
CA ALA A 274 -39.19 0.86 -3.43
C ALA A 274 -38.83 2.11 -4.27
N VAL A 275 -38.50 1.86 -5.54
CA VAL A 275 -38.49 2.85 -6.62
C VAL A 275 -39.91 3.39 -6.81
N ILE A 276 -40.14 4.69 -6.64
CA ILE A 276 -41.40 5.33 -7.06
C ILE A 276 -41.18 6.05 -8.39
N ILE A 277 -41.69 5.42 -9.44
CA ILE A 277 -41.93 5.97 -10.78
C ILE A 277 -42.97 7.10 -10.65
N ILE A 278 -42.58 8.36 -10.90
CA ILE A 278 -43.56 9.41 -11.23
C ILE A 278 -43.78 9.39 -12.74
N LYS A 279 -44.89 8.77 -13.14
CA LYS A 279 -45.48 8.87 -14.49
C LYS A 279 -46.90 9.40 -14.35
N LYS A 280 -47.14 10.67 -14.68
CA LYS A 280 -48.47 11.17 -15.08
C LYS A 280 -48.29 12.44 -15.93
N ARG A 281 -48.25 12.29 -17.26
CA ARG A 281 -49.36 12.44 -18.23
C ARG A 281 -50.05 13.81 -18.21
N ARG A 282 -49.74 14.57 -19.26
CA ARG A 282 -50.64 15.37 -20.12
C ARG A 282 -51.69 16.26 -19.44
N GLY A 283 -51.39 17.55 -19.42
CA GLY A 283 -52.20 18.61 -20.01
C GLY A 283 -51.31 19.36 -20.99
#